data_AF-A0A1Q6RV99-F1
#
_entry.id   AF-A0A1Q6RV99-F1
#
_cell.length_a   1.000
_cell.length_b   1.000
_cell.length_c   1.000
_cell.angle_alpha   90.00
_cell.angle_beta   90.00
_cell.angle_gamma   90.00
#
_symmetry.space_group_name_H-M   'P 1'
#
loop_
_entity.id
_entity.type
_entity.pdbx_description
1 polymer ?
#
loop_
_entity_poly.entity_id
_entity_poly.type
_entity_poly.pdbx_seq_one_letter_code
_entity_poly.pdbx_strand_id
1 'polypeptide(L)'
;MNKQYYSFGNPFKVKFREHYCYRCGSKLSIVKHHKVVSQKSDEAKYYDFSIGVDGGVMVGSCEFIHKVFYCPKCSQNIEFVTQINQEDIDILIESVQKYFNNKGRNINIKKYFENINNKIIDDCTIETISNLCLLIEENDKDTLVYKIPISRKKNWERPYYFKANKKNLIRFIQK
;
A
#
# COMPACT_ATOMS: atom_id res chain seq x y z
N MET A 1 -26.21 8.02 -15.73
CA MET A 1 -25.47 7.09 -14.87
C MET A 1 -25.07 7.85 -13.62
N ASN A 2 -25.42 7.35 -12.44
CA ASN A 2 -25.09 8.00 -11.17
C ASN A 2 -23.56 8.04 -10.99
N LYS A 3 -23.04 9.16 -10.49
CA LYS A 3 -21.61 9.34 -10.25
C LYS A 3 -21.36 9.58 -8.77
N GLN A 4 -20.22 9.11 -8.28
CA GLN A 4 -19.79 9.42 -6.92
C GLN A 4 -18.29 9.70 -6.90
N TYR A 5 -17.91 10.79 -6.22
CA TYR A 5 -16.53 11.25 -6.16
C TYR A 5 -15.93 10.96 -4.80
N TYR A 6 -14.73 10.36 -4.79
CA TYR A 6 -13.99 10.14 -3.56
C TYR A 6 -12.68 10.91 -3.53
N SER A 7 -12.30 11.29 -2.32
CA SER A 7 -10.95 11.76 -1.99
C SER A 7 -10.38 10.87 -0.90
N PHE A 8 -9.52 9.93 -1.30
CA PHE A 8 -8.82 9.03 -0.38
C PHE A 8 -7.35 9.42 -0.24
N GLY A 9 -6.72 9.00 0.87
CA GLY A 9 -5.32 9.30 1.16
C GLY A 9 -5.11 10.64 1.87
N ASN A 10 -3.91 10.84 2.40
CA ASN A 10 -3.54 12.10 3.07
C ASN A 10 -3.18 13.15 2.01
N PRO A 11 -3.97 14.23 1.83
CA PRO A 11 -3.73 15.21 0.76
C PRO A 11 -2.38 15.90 0.87
N PHE A 12 -1.85 16.05 2.09
CA PHE A 12 -0.53 16.63 2.31
C PHE A 12 0.55 15.68 1.74
N LYS A 13 0.53 14.41 2.15
CA LYS A 13 1.51 13.44 1.67
C LYS A 13 1.52 13.29 0.15
N VAL A 14 0.34 13.38 -0.48
CA VAL A 14 0.17 13.30 -1.95
C VAL A 14 0.74 14.52 -2.68
N LYS A 15 0.68 15.71 -2.08
CA LYS A 15 1.02 16.98 -2.76
C LYS A 15 2.42 17.49 -2.47
N PHE A 16 2.99 17.19 -1.30
CA PHE A 16 4.23 17.80 -0.82
C PHE A 16 5.50 17.00 -1.13
N ARG A 17 5.42 15.90 -1.89
CA ARG A 17 6.61 15.19 -2.38
C ARG A 17 6.38 14.58 -3.75
N GLU A 18 7.48 14.28 -4.43
CA GLU A 18 7.44 13.39 -5.58
C GLU A 18 7.24 11.96 -5.12
N HIS A 19 6.52 11.18 -5.93
CA HIS A 19 6.21 9.79 -5.66
C HIS A 19 6.81 8.91 -6.74
N TYR A 20 7.35 7.78 -6.32
CA TYR A 20 8.04 6.82 -7.18
C TYR A 20 7.43 5.44 -6.97
N CYS A 21 7.14 4.73 -8.05
CA CYS A 21 6.47 3.44 -8.00
C CYS A 21 7.22 2.49 -7.08
N TYR A 22 6.55 1.96 -6.04
CA TYR A 22 7.20 1.05 -5.10
C TYR A 22 7.67 -0.27 -5.75
N ARG A 23 7.20 -0.59 -6.96
CA ARG A 23 7.57 -1.78 -7.73
C ARG A 23 8.81 -1.56 -8.59
N CYS A 24 8.83 -0.48 -9.38
CA CYS A 24 9.85 -0.29 -10.43
C CYS A 24 10.67 1.00 -10.29
N GLY A 25 10.38 1.84 -9.29
CA GLY A 25 11.10 3.08 -9.02
C GLY A 25 10.82 4.22 -9.99
N SER A 26 9.94 4.07 -11.01
CA SER A 26 9.64 5.18 -11.92
C SER A 26 8.76 6.24 -11.26
N LYS A 27 8.98 7.52 -11.61
CA LYS A 27 8.14 8.63 -11.14
C LYS A 27 6.67 8.41 -11.49
N LEU A 28 5.79 8.66 -10.52
CA LEU A 28 4.34 8.50 -10.65
C LEU A 28 3.67 9.80 -11.07
N SER A 29 2.61 9.67 -11.85
CA SER A 29 1.66 10.76 -12.11
C SER A 29 0.36 10.54 -11.35
N ILE A 30 -0.41 11.61 -11.10
CA ILE A 30 -1.75 11.49 -10.52
C ILE A 30 -2.77 11.55 -11.65
N VAL A 31 -3.63 10.54 -11.74
CA VAL A 31 -4.71 10.46 -12.74
C VAL A 31 -6.07 10.25 -12.08
N LYS A 32 -7.15 10.52 -12.81
CA LYS A 32 -8.50 10.11 -12.40
C LYS A 32 -8.70 8.66 -12.79
N HIS A 33 -9.07 7.84 -11.82
CA HIS A 33 -9.51 6.47 -12.02
C HIS A 33 -11.03 6.41 -11.99
N HIS A 34 -11.59 5.66 -12.93
CA HIS A 34 -13.02 5.52 -13.16
C HIS A 34 -13.37 4.04 -13.03
N LYS A 35 -14.33 3.74 -12.15
CA LYS A 35 -14.78 2.38 -11.91
C LYS A 35 -16.30 2.34 -11.89
N VAL A 36 -16.89 1.58 -12.81
CA VAL A 36 -18.33 1.33 -12.82
C VAL A 36 -18.61 0.08 -12.00
N VAL A 37 -19.50 0.19 -11.03
CA VAL A 37 -19.89 -0.92 -10.14
C VAL A 37 -21.39 -1.11 -10.16
N SER A 38 -21.82 -2.34 -10.39
CA SER A 38 -23.22 -2.73 -10.23
C SER A 38 -23.53 -2.93 -8.75
N GLN A 39 -24.64 -2.37 -8.29
CA GLN A 39 -25.13 -2.55 -6.92
C GLN A 39 -25.38 -4.03 -6.55
N LYS A 40 -25.56 -4.90 -7.55
CA LYS A 40 -25.77 -6.36 -7.37
C LYS A 40 -24.47 -7.18 -7.38
N SER A 41 -23.32 -6.54 -7.60
CA SER A 41 -22.03 -7.23 -7.65
C SER A 41 -21.46 -7.48 -6.24
N ASP A 42 -20.63 -8.51 -6.10
CA ASP A 42 -19.94 -8.80 -4.83
C ASP A 42 -19.02 -7.67 -4.36
N GLU A 43 -18.49 -6.89 -5.30
CA GLU A 43 -17.63 -5.75 -5.00
C GLU A 43 -18.42 -4.54 -4.48
N ALA A 44 -19.75 -4.47 -4.70
CA ALA A 44 -20.61 -3.36 -4.30
C ALA A 44 -20.51 -3.02 -2.80
N LYS A 45 -20.24 -4.02 -1.94
CA LYS A 45 -20.07 -3.84 -0.48
C LYS A 45 -18.89 -2.95 -0.09
N TYR A 46 -18.00 -2.64 -1.03
CA TYR A 46 -16.87 -1.74 -0.82
C TYR A 46 -17.15 -0.32 -1.32
N TYR A 47 -18.32 -0.06 -1.91
CA TYR A 47 -18.69 1.23 -2.48
C TYR A 47 -19.93 1.78 -1.79
N ASP A 48 -20.00 3.11 -1.71
CA ASP A 48 -21.09 3.80 -1.03
C ASP A 48 -22.13 4.27 -2.06
N PHE A 49 -23.24 3.54 -2.14
CA PHE A 49 -24.39 3.85 -3.00
C PHE A 49 -25.44 4.74 -2.30
N SER A 50 -25.23 5.12 -1.05
CA SER A 50 -26.25 5.80 -0.24
C SER A 50 -26.43 7.28 -0.59
N ILE A 51 -25.43 7.90 -1.23
CA ILE A 51 -25.42 9.33 -1.54
C ILE A 51 -25.10 9.53 -3.03
N GLY A 52 -26.12 9.82 -3.83
CA GLY A 52 -25.97 10.30 -5.20
C GLY A 52 -25.65 11.78 -5.28
N VAL A 53 -25.18 12.22 -6.45
CA VAL A 53 -24.85 13.64 -6.73
C VAL A 53 -26.02 14.59 -6.41
N ASP A 54 -27.25 14.10 -6.55
CA ASP A 54 -28.48 14.87 -6.34
C ASP A 54 -29.07 14.69 -4.92
N GLY A 55 -28.32 14.11 -3.98
CA GLY A 55 -28.78 13.85 -2.61
C GLY A 55 -29.75 12.67 -2.45
N GLY A 56 -30.10 11.98 -3.55
CA GLY A 56 -30.91 10.76 -3.55
C GLY A 56 -30.09 9.47 -3.47
N VAL A 57 -30.74 8.34 -3.16
CA VAL A 57 -30.11 7.01 -3.18
C VAL A 57 -29.77 6.59 -4.60
N MET A 58 -28.56 6.11 -4.83
CA MET A 58 -28.12 5.68 -6.15
C MET A 58 -28.68 4.28 -6.45
N VAL A 59 -29.56 4.17 -7.44
CA VAL A 59 -30.13 2.90 -7.90
C VAL A 59 -29.42 2.44 -9.18
N GLY A 60 -29.02 1.17 -9.22
CA GLY A 60 -28.41 0.55 -10.40
C GLY A 60 -26.89 0.74 -10.49
N SER A 61 -26.33 0.58 -11.68
CA SER A 61 -24.88 0.73 -11.89
C SER A 61 -24.43 2.17 -11.71
N CYS A 62 -23.33 2.33 -10.98
CA CYS A 62 -22.81 3.62 -10.58
C CYS A 62 -21.34 3.76 -10.96
N GLU A 63 -20.97 4.93 -11.46
CA GLU A 63 -19.58 5.27 -11.75
C GLU A 63 -18.98 5.96 -10.52
N PHE A 64 -17.89 5.40 -10.03
CA PHE A 64 -17.15 5.97 -8.95
C PHE A 64 -15.80 6.47 -9.44
N ILE A 65 -15.46 7.69 -9.02
CA ILE A 65 -14.36 8.46 -9.59
C ILE A 65 -13.47 8.94 -8.44
N HIS A 66 -12.17 8.69 -8.53
CA HIS A 66 -11.20 9.19 -7.56
C HIS A 66 -9.81 9.36 -8.19
N LYS A 67 -8.88 9.94 -7.44
CA LYS A 67 -7.49 10.05 -7.88
C LYS A 67 -6.64 8.90 -7.37
N VAL A 68 -5.77 8.41 -8.24
CA VAL A 68 -4.75 7.37 -7.98
C VAL A 68 -3.40 7.83 -8.48
N PHE A 69 -2.35 7.14 -8.03
CA PHE A 69 -1.09 7.17 -8.74
C PHE A 69 -1.17 6.28 -9.97
N TYR A 70 -0.54 6.71 -11.05
CA TYR A 70 -0.33 5.92 -12.25
C TYR A 70 1.17 5.77 -12.49
N CYS A 71 1.58 4.52 -12.66
CA CYS A 71 2.94 4.17 -13.03
C CYS A 71 3.00 3.94 -14.55
N PRO A 72 3.73 4.76 -15.32
CA PRO A 72 3.81 4.57 -16.77
C PRO A 72 4.57 3.29 -17.15
N LYS A 73 5.62 2.94 -16.40
CA LYS A 73 6.43 1.75 -16.68
C LYS A 73 5.69 0.43 -16.40
N CYS A 74 4.99 0.33 -15.27
CA CYS A 74 4.15 -0.83 -14.95
C CYS A 74 2.77 -0.77 -15.64
N SER A 75 2.39 0.36 -16.22
CA SER A 75 1.05 0.62 -16.76
C SER A 75 -0.07 0.28 -15.77
N GLN A 76 0.10 0.68 -14.51
CA GLN A 76 -0.78 0.32 -13.41
C GLN A 76 -1.22 1.52 -12.59
N ASN A 77 -2.50 1.50 -12.21
CA ASN A 77 -3.07 2.37 -11.19
C ASN A 77 -2.74 1.81 -9.80
N ILE A 78 -2.38 2.71 -8.88
CA ILE A 78 -2.02 2.38 -7.51
C ILE A 78 -2.75 3.37 -6.59
N GLU A 79 -3.51 2.86 -5.64
CA GLU A 79 -4.23 3.69 -4.69
C GLU A 79 -3.26 4.46 -3.81
N PHE A 80 -3.60 5.71 -3.49
CA PHE A 80 -2.76 6.58 -2.65
C PHE A 80 -2.40 5.94 -1.32
N VAL A 81 -3.35 5.25 -0.68
CA VAL A 81 -3.13 4.55 0.60
C VAL A 81 -2.02 3.51 0.47
N THR A 82 -2.05 2.72 -0.59
CA THR A 82 -1.09 1.64 -0.81
C THR A 82 0.29 2.20 -1.14
N GLN A 83 0.41 3.09 -2.11
CA GLN A 83 1.69 3.69 -2.50
C GLN A 83 2.35 4.43 -1.33
N ILE A 84 1.60 5.27 -0.62
CA ILE A 84 2.13 6.05 0.51
C ILE A 84 2.56 5.11 1.65
N ASN A 85 1.81 4.03 1.91
CA ASN A 85 2.19 3.07 2.93
C ASN A 85 3.52 2.36 2.57
N GLN A 86 3.77 2.05 1.30
CA GLN A 86 5.05 1.48 0.87
C GLN A 86 6.20 2.47 1.07
N GLU A 87 6.01 3.74 0.69
CA GLU A 87 7.01 4.79 0.91
C GLU A 87 7.27 5.02 2.41
N ASP A 88 6.22 4.99 3.24
CA ASP A 88 6.35 5.13 4.69
C ASP A 88 7.14 3.95 5.31
N ILE A 89 7.05 2.75 4.72
CA ILE A 89 7.82 1.57 5.12
C ILE A 89 9.30 1.72 4.71
N ASP A 90 9.58 2.27 3.54
CA ASP A 90 10.96 2.54 3.10
C ASP A 90 11.64 3.55 4.04
N ILE A 91 10.94 4.65 4.36
CA ILE A 91 11.40 5.65 5.35
C ILE A 91 11.60 5.00 6.72
N LEU A 92 10.70 4.08 7.12
CA LEU A 92 10.83 3.35 8.37
C LEU A 92 12.10 2.49 8.40
N ILE A 93 12.37 1.75 7.32
CA ILE A 93 13.55 0.90 7.16
C ILE A 93 14.82 1.74 7.31
N GLU A 94 14.95 2.84 6.55
CA GLU A 94 16.08 3.76 6.62
C GLU A 94 16.28 4.30 8.04
N SER A 95 15.18 4.70 8.68
CA SER A 95 15.18 5.24 10.04
C SER A 95 15.63 4.21 11.10
N VAL A 96 15.38 2.92 10.88
CA VAL A 96 15.81 1.82 11.74
C VAL A 96 17.27 1.46 11.48
N GLN A 97 17.70 1.36 10.23
CA GLN A 97 19.11 1.12 9.89
C GLN A 97 19.99 2.24 10.48
N LYS A 98 19.59 3.50 10.34
CA LYS A 98 20.29 4.64 10.97
C LYS A 98 20.35 4.54 12.50
N TYR A 99 19.29 4.06 13.14
CA TYR A 99 19.27 3.87 14.60
C TYR A 99 20.32 2.86 15.07
N PHE A 100 20.47 1.73 14.38
CA PHE A 100 21.47 0.72 14.73
C PHE A 100 22.88 1.15 14.35
N ASN A 101 23.06 1.81 13.20
CA ASN A 101 24.36 2.34 12.78
C ASN A 101 24.92 3.34 13.82
N ASN A 102 24.07 4.23 14.34
CA ASN A 102 24.45 5.16 15.41
C ASN A 102 24.86 4.47 16.73
N LYS A 103 24.57 3.17 16.88
CA LYS A 103 24.99 2.33 18.01
C LYS A 103 26.15 1.40 17.66
N GLY A 104 26.81 1.61 16.53
CA GLY A 104 27.91 0.77 16.05
C GLY A 104 27.48 -0.60 15.51
N ARG A 105 26.18 -0.81 15.27
CA ARG A 105 25.65 -2.04 14.66
C ARG A 105 25.29 -1.78 13.21
N ASN A 106 26.02 -2.39 12.28
CA ASN A 106 25.73 -2.28 10.86
C ASN A 106 24.71 -3.35 10.46
N ILE A 107 23.48 -2.93 10.16
CA ILE A 107 22.42 -3.82 9.71
C ILE A 107 21.93 -3.41 8.32
N ASN A 108 21.60 -4.42 7.52
CA ASN A 108 20.94 -4.27 6.25
C ASN A 108 19.52 -4.83 6.33
N ILE A 109 18.54 -4.10 5.80
CA ILE A 109 17.15 -4.54 5.80
C ILE A 109 16.62 -4.56 4.37
N LYS A 110 16.29 -5.74 3.86
CA LYS A 110 15.68 -5.92 2.52
C LYS A 110 14.19 -6.22 2.67
N LYS A 111 13.36 -5.60 1.83
CA LYS A 111 11.92 -5.86 1.79
C LYS A 111 11.58 -6.83 0.66
N TYR A 112 10.64 -7.75 0.91
CA TYR A 112 10.07 -8.63 -0.11
C TYR A 112 8.64 -9.06 0.28
N PHE A 113 7.88 -9.63 -0.65
CA PHE A 113 6.52 -10.09 -0.40
C PHE A 113 6.45 -11.62 -0.41
N GLU A 114 5.57 -12.18 0.43
CA GLU A 114 5.26 -13.61 0.45
C GLU A 114 3.76 -13.87 0.27
N ASN A 115 3.42 -15.01 -0.32
CA ASN A 115 2.06 -15.52 -0.38
C ASN A 115 1.69 -16.36 0.85
N ILE A 116 0.47 -16.91 0.86
CA ILE A 116 -0.04 -17.75 1.96
C ILE A 116 0.79 -19.03 2.18
N ASN A 117 1.53 -19.47 1.15
CA ASN A 117 2.41 -20.64 1.19
C ASN A 117 3.86 -20.26 1.54
N ASN A 118 4.11 -19.04 2.04
CA ASN A 118 5.44 -18.49 2.32
C ASN A 118 6.38 -18.45 1.11
N LYS A 119 5.86 -18.48 -0.12
CA LYS A 119 6.67 -18.33 -1.33
C LYS A 119 6.86 -16.85 -1.64
N ILE A 120 8.08 -16.47 -1.99
CA ILE A 120 8.42 -15.12 -2.46
C ILE A 120 7.61 -14.83 -3.73
N ILE A 121 7.07 -13.62 -3.81
CA ILE A 121 6.28 -13.16 -4.96
C ILE A 121 7.07 -12.09 -5.70
N ASP A 122 7.50 -12.43 -6.91
CA ASP A 122 8.15 -11.48 -7.82
C ASP A 122 7.11 -10.75 -8.69
N ASP A 123 6.04 -11.45 -9.11
CA ASP A 123 4.99 -10.88 -9.95
C ASP A 123 3.76 -10.53 -9.11
N CYS A 124 3.61 -9.23 -8.82
CA CYS A 124 2.75 -8.68 -7.79
C CYS A 124 1.27 -8.67 -8.19
N THR A 125 0.66 -9.85 -8.36
CA THR A 125 -0.78 -9.97 -8.26
C THR A 125 -1.15 -9.68 -6.81
N ILE A 126 -1.78 -8.54 -6.56
CA ILE A 126 -2.05 -8.04 -5.20
C ILE A 126 -2.83 -9.07 -4.37
N GLU A 127 -3.70 -9.85 -5.02
CA GLU A 127 -4.50 -10.92 -4.39
C GLU A 127 -3.67 -12.09 -3.84
N THR A 128 -2.44 -12.29 -4.31
CA THR A 128 -1.58 -13.36 -3.80
C THR A 128 -0.73 -12.94 -2.60
N ILE A 129 -0.64 -11.64 -2.30
CA ILE A 129 0.19 -11.13 -1.20
C ILE A 129 -0.46 -11.44 0.15
N SER A 130 0.27 -12.14 1.01
CA SER A 130 -0.12 -12.42 2.40
C SER A 130 0.68 -11.57 3.38
N ASN A 131 1.99 -11.45 3.17
CA ASN A 131 2.89 -10.74 4.09
C ASN A 131 3.85 -9.84 3.32
N LEU A 132 4.19 -8.72 3.95
CA LEU A 132 5.44 -8.00 3.71
C LEU A 132 6.47 -8.57 4.69
N CYS A 133 7.62 -8.96 4.18
CA CYS A 133 8.73 -9.48 4.96
C CYS A 133 9.91 -8.50 4.91
N LEU A 134 10.52 -8.29 6.08
CA LEU A 134 11.78 -7.55 6.22
C LEU A 134 12.87 -8.54 6.61
N LEU A 135 13.78 -8.81 5.68
CA LEU A 135 14.99 -9.61 5.89
C LEU A 135 16.05 -8.71 6.54
N ILE A 136 16.47 -9.04 7.76
CA ILE A 136 17.45 -8.27 8.52
C ILE A 136 18.75 -9.07 8.55
N GLU A 137 19.79 -8.49 7.98
CA GLU A 137 21.15 -9.04 7.90
C GLU A 137 22.06 -8.19 8.80
N GLU A 138 22.86 -8.82 9.65
CA GLU A 138 23.89 -8.19 10.49
C GLU A 138 25.11 -9.12 10.46
N ASN A 139 26.32 -8.55 10.38
CA ASN A 139 27.55 -9.35 10.36
C ASN A 139 27.61 -10.27 11.59
N ASP A 140 28.06 -11.51 11.36
CA ASP A 140 28.28 -12.52 12.40
C ASP A 140 27.02 -12.92 13.19
N LYS A 141 25.83 -12.65 12.66
CA LYS A 141 24.55 -13.08 13.23
C LYS A 141 23.68 -13.80 12.22
N ASP A 142 22.81 -14.64 12.76
CA ASP A 142 21.76 -15.26 11.98
C ASP A 142 20.82 -14.21 11.39
N THR A 143 20.39 -14.47 10.17
CA THR A 143 19.44 -13.61 9.47
C THR A 143 18.07 -13.70 10.13
N LEU A 144 17.45 -12.55 10.40
CA LEU A 144 16.12 -12.47 10.99
C LEU A 144 15.07 -12.08 9.94
N VAL A 145 13.86 -12.59 10.07
CA VAL A 145 12.73 -12.24 9.19
C VAL A 145 11.59 -11.66 10.02
N TYR A 146 11.29 -10.38 9.83
CA TYR A 146 10.11 -9.73 10.41
C TYR A 146 8.95 -9.74 9.42
N LYS A 147 7.92 -10.53 9.71
CA LYS A 147 6.71 -10.65 8.86
C LYS A 147 5.61 -9.71 9.32
N ILE A 148 5.03 -8.98 8.38
CA ILE A 148 3.92 -8.05 8.61
C ILE A 148 2.74 -8.48 7.73
N PRO A 149 1.62 -8.94 8.32
CA PRO A 149 0.48 -9.39 7.54
C PRO A 149 -0.20 -8.24 6.79
N ILE A 150 -0.69 -8.54 5.60
CA ILE A 150 -1.46 -7.60 4.78
C ILE A 150 -2.75 -7.19 5.51
N SER A 151 -3.05 -5.89 5.47
CA SER A 151 -4.34 -5.36 5.89
C SER A 151 -5.02 -4.71 4.70
N ARG A 152 -6.34 -4.84 4.59
CA ARG A 152 -7.13 -4.19 3.53
C ARG A 152 -8.17 -3.26 4.11
N LYS A 153 -8.36 -2.12 3.45
CA LYS A 153 -9.48 -1.25 3.76
C LYS A 153 -10.79 -1.91 3.28
N LYS A 154 -11.88 -1.65 3.99
CA LYS A 154 -13.23 -2.17 3.66
C LYS A 154 -14.02 -1.21 2.78
N ASN A 155 -13.33 -0.32 2.08
CA ASN A 155 -13.90 0.62 1.14
C ASN A 155 -13.03 0.64 -0.13
N TRP A 156 -13.65 1.08 -1.23
CA TRP A 156 -13.03 1.53 -2.46
C TRP A 156 -11.92 0.63 -3.02
N GLU A 157 -12.20 -0.32 -3.92
CA GLU A 157 -11.19 -1.24 -4.51
C GLU A 157 -10.30 -2.00 -3.51
N ARG A 158 -10.51 -1.79 -2.20
CA ARG A 158 -9.84 -2.45 -1.07
C ARG A 158 -8.31 -2.24 -1.08
N PRO A 159 -7.82 -0.98 -1.04
CA PRO A 159 -6.39 -0.73 -0.98
C PRO A 159 -5.79 -1.44 0.22
N TYR A 160 -4.62 -2.01 0.00
CA TYR A 160 -3.90 -2.73 1.03
C TYR A 160 -2.80 -1.87 1.66
N TYR A 161 -2.42 -2.24 2.87
CA TYR A 161 -1.38 -1.59 3.64
C TYR A 161 -0.80 -2.56 4.68
N PHE A 162 0.38 -2.24 5.21
CA PHE A 162 1.05 -2.99 6.26
C PHE A 162 1.24 -2.11 7.49
N LYS A 163 0.94 -2.67 8.67
CA LYS A 163 1.07 -1.99 9.95
C LYS A 163 2.47 -2.21 10.52
N ALA A 164 3.42 -1.38 10.10
CA ALA A 164 4.78 -1.39 10.63
C ALA A 164 4.99 -0.18 11.56
N ASN A 165 5.78 -0.36 12.64
CA ASN A 165 6.22 0.77 13.45
C ASN A 165 7.65 0.57 13.95
N LYS A 166 8.34 1.69 14.17
CA LYS A 166 9.77 1.74 14.50
C LYS A 166 10.10 1.02 15.79
N LYS A 167 9.29 1.24 16.83
CA LYS A 167 9.51 0.66 18.16
C LYS A 167 9.48 -0.87 18.13
N ASN A 168 8.50 -1.44 17.44
CA ASN A 168 8.34 -2.88 17.33
C ASN A 168 9.47 -3.51 16.51
N LEU A 169 9.86 -2.88 15.39
CA LEU A 169 10.95 -3.39 14.56
C LEU A 169 12.29 -3.34 15.29
N ILE A 170 12.60 -2.25 16.00
CA ILE A 170 13.80 -2.16 16.85
C ILE A 170 13.77 -3.24 17.94
N ARG A 171 12.65 -3.41 18.64
CA ARG A 171 12.50 -4.43 19.68
C ARG A 171 12.69 -5.84 19.12
N PHE A 172 12.26 -6.09 17.89
CA PHE A 172 12.44 -7.37 17.22
C PHE A 172 13.92 -7.66 16.92
N ILE A 173 14.67 -6.69 16.40
CA ILE A 173 16.11 -6.83 16.05
C ILE A 173 17.03 -6.89 17.29
N GLN A 174 16.52 -6.48 18.45
CA GLN A 174 17.23 -6.54 19.72
C GLN A 174 17.03 -7.85 20.49
N LYS A 175 16.03 -8.65 20.13
CA LYS A 175 15.87 -10.00 20.67
C LYS A 175 16.94 -10.92 20.11
#